data_AF-A0A1H9RPN0-F1
#
_entry.id   AF-A0A1H9RPN0-F1
#
_cell.length_a   1.000
_cell.length_b   1.000
_cell.length_c   1.000
_cell.angle_alpha   90.00
_cell.angle_beta   90.00
_cell.angle_gamma   90.00
#
_symmetry.space_group_name_H-M   'P 1'
#
loop_
_entity.id
_entity.type
_entity.pdbx_description
1 polymer ?
#
loop_
_entity_poly.entity_id
_entity_poly.type
_entity_poly.pdbx_seq_one_letter_code
_entity_poly.pdbx_strand_id
1 'polypeptide(L)' 'MAHPKRKISKQRKNKRRTHYKAVAPSLATCSATGAIHVPHRAYNVDGNLYYNGKLVIENTQIG' A
#
# COMPACT_ATOMS: atom_id res chain seq x y z
N MET A 1 21.24 -8.70 32.58
CA MET A 1 20.64 -8.53 31.23
C MET A 1 20.03 -9.84 30.79
N ALA A 2 18.86 -9.81 30.14
CA ALA A 2 18.22 -11.03 29.66
C ALA A 2 18.91 -11.51 28.38
N HIS A 3 19.57 -12.66 28.43
CA HIS A 3 20.15 -13.31 27.25
C HIS A 3 19.33 -14.55 26.88
N PRO A 4 19.15 -14.83 25.57
CA PRO A 4 18.51 -16.05 25.14
C PRO A 4 19.33 -17.26 25.61
N LYS A 5 18.76 -18.09 26.49
CA LYS A 5 19.44 -19.28 27.03
C LYS A 5 19.80 -20.30 25.95
N ARG A 6 19.02 -20.36 24.86
CA ARG A 6 19.21 -21.31 23.74
C ARG A 6 18.84 -20.69 22.40
N LYS A 7 19.45 -21.22 21.33
CA LYS A 7 19.09 -20.92 19.94
C LYS A 7 17.66 -21.39 19.64
N ILE A 8 16.89 -20.55 18.95
CA ILE A 8 15.54 -20.88 18.48
C ILE A 8 15.64 -21.87 17.32
N SER A 9 14.91 -22.99 17.39
CA SER A 9 14.88 -23.97 16.29
C SER A 9 14.31 -23.37 15.00
N LYS A 10 14.72 -23.91 13.84
CA LYS A 10 14.19 -23.47 12.53
C LYS A 10 12.65 -23.57 12.51
N GLN A 11 12.09 -24.64 13.06
CA GLN A 11 10.65 -24.85 13.17
C GLN A 11 9.96 -23.75 14.00
N ARG A 12 10.50 -23.42 15.20
CA ARG A 12 9.92 -22.38 16.07
C ARG A 12 10.02 -20.98 15.44
N LYS A 13 11.15 -20.67 14.79
CA LYS A 13 11.34 -19.41 14.04
C LYS A 13 10.32 -19.28 12.91
N ASN A 14 10.13 -20.34 12.13
CA ASN A 14 9.23 -20.34 10.97
C ASN A 14 7.76 -20.26 11.43
N LYS A 15 7.38 -21.02 12.47
CA LYS A 15 6.04 -20.94 13.09
C LYS A 15 5.73 -19.54 13.63
N ARG A 16 6.71 -18.85 14.22
CA ARG A 16 6.52 -17.45 14.66
C ARG A 16 6.28 -16.48 13.49
N ARG A 17 6.86 -16.75 12.31
CA ARG A 17 6.78 -15.89 11.12
C ARG A 17 5.57 -16.20 10.23
N THR A 18 4.62 -17.03 10.67
CA THR A 18 3.40 -17.35 9.91
C THR A 18 2.53 -16.12 9.66
N HIS A 19 2.50 -15.18 10.61
CA HIS A 19 1.71 -13.95 10.52
C HIS A 19 2.45 -12.78 9.84
N TYR A 20 3.75 -12.92 9.57
CA TYR A 20 4.55 -11.90 8.90
C TYR A 20 4.40 -12.04 7.38
N LYS A 21 3.29 -11.53 6.85
CA LYS A 21 2.93 -11.59 5.43
C LYS A 21 2.73 -10.19 4.87
N ALA A 22 3.06 -10.00 3.59
CA ALA A 22 2.73 -8.78 2.88
C ALA A 22 1.22 -8.75 2.67
N VAL A 23 0.60 -7.61 3.00
CA VAL A 23 -0.82 -7.37 2.77
C VAL A 23 -0.95 -6.59 1.47
N ALA A 24 -1.82 -7.04 0.57
CA ALA A 24 -2.10 -6.30 -0.66
C ALA A 24 -2.78 -4.96 -0.30
N PRO A 25 -2.39 -3.85 -0.95
CA PRO A 25 -3.06 -2.57 -0.72
C PRO A 25 -4.53 -2.66 -1.17
N SER A 26 -5.41 -1.99 -0.44
CA SER A 26 -6.79 -1.78 -0.88
C SER A 26 -6.78 -0.79 -2.04
N LEU A 27 -7.33 -1.21 -3.18
CA LEU A 27 -7.43 -0.40 -4.39
C LEU A 27 -8.91 -0.25 -4.75
N ALA A 28 -9.30 0.96 -5.14
CA ALA A 28 -10.63 1.31 -5.59
C ALA A 28 -10.55 1.85 -7.03
N THR A 29 -11.61 1.64 -7.79
CA THR A 29 -11.77 2.21 -9.13
C THR A 29 -12.50 3.54 -9.03
N CYS A 30 -11.98 4.57 -9.70
CA CYS A 30 -12.73 5.80 -9.86
C CYS A 30 -13.83 5.64 -10.92
N SER A 31 -15.05 6.09 -10.63
CA SER A 31 -16.16 6.09 -11.59
C SER A 31 -16.00 7.11 -12.73
N ALA A 32 -15.28 8.22 -12.50
CA ALA A 32 -15.15 9.31 -13.47
C ALA A 32 -14.03 9.06 -14.50
N THR A 33 -12.90 8.50 -14.06
CA THR A 33 -11.72 8.30 -14.92
C THR A 33 -11.41 6.83 -15.20
N GLY A 34 -12.06 5.89 -14.51
CA GLY A 34 -11.77 4.45 -14.63
C GLY A 34 -10.42 4.02 -14.03
N ALA A 35 -9.64 4.95 -13.48
CA ALA A 35 -8.32 4.67 -12.93
C ALA A 35 -8.40 3.93 -11.59
N ILE A 36 -7.44 3.03 -11.35
CA ILE A 36 -7.29 2.31 -10.08
C ILE A 36 -6.42 3.15 -9.15
N HIS A 37 -6.92 3.44 -7.95
CA HIS A 37 -6.21 4.24 -6.96
C HIS A 37 -6.41 3.74 -5.53
N VAL A 38 -5.56 4.19 -4.62
CA VAL A 38 -5.74 3.96 -3.19
C VAL A 38 -6.91 4.83 -2.69
N PRO A 39 -7.85 4.30 -1.89
CA PRO A 39 -8.97 5.07 -1.37
C PRO A 39 -8.47 6.24 -0.50
N HIS A 40 -9.23 7.34 -0.50
CA HIS A 40 -8.92 8.58 0.24
C HIS A 40 -7.59 9.25 -0.14
N ARG A 41 -7.02 8.93 -1.30
CA ARG A 41 -5.85 9.60 -1.85
C ARG A 41 -6.17 10.22 -3.20
N ALA A 42 -5.54 11.35 -3.49
CA ALA A 42 -5.54 11.90 -4.84
C ALA A 42 -4.69 11.00 -5.75
N TYR A 43 -5.07 10.91 -7.02
CA TYR A 43 -4.43 10.04 -8.01
C TYR A 43 -4.23 10.79 -9.31
N ASN A 44 -3.14 10.48 -10.01
CA ASN A 44 -2.83 11.10 -11.29
C ASN A 44 -3.42 10.28 -12.43
N VAL A 45 -4.07 10.95 -13.36
CA VAL A 45 -4.51 10.40 -14.65
C VAL A 45 -4.09 11.39 -15.71
N ASP A 46 -3.31 10.93 -16.69
CA ASP A 46 -2.91 11.68 -17.88
C ASP A 46 -2.36 13.09 -17.59
N GLY A 47 -1.55 13.22 -16.53
CA GLY A 47 -0.89 14.48 -16.13
C GLY A 47 -1.73 15.38 -15.21
N ASN A 48 -2.97 15.00 -14.90
CA ASN A 48 -3.87 15.74 -14.02
C ASN A 48 -4.09 15.01 -12.70
N LEU A 49 -4.13 15.76 -11.59
CA LEU A 49 -4.39 15.23 -10.26
C LEU A 49 -5.89 15.24 -9.99
N TYR A 50 -6.47 14.07 -9.77
CA TYR A 50 -7.87 13.88 -9.46
C TYR A 50 -8.08 13.45 -8.01
N TYR A 51 -9.17 13.93 -7.40
CA TYR A 51 -9.65 13.48 -6.11
C TYR A 51 -11.18 13.42 -6.14
N ASN A 52 -11.76 12.28 -5.75
CA ASN A 52 -13.20 12.06 -5.78
C ASN A 52 -13.84 12.42 -7.14
N GLY A 53 -13.15 12.10 -8.25
CA GLY A 53 -13.61 12.37 -9.62
C GLY A 53 -13.57 13.84 -10.03
N LYS A 54 -13.06 14.74 -9.18
CA LYS A 54 -12.85 16.15 -9.50
C LYS A 54 -11.38 16.39 -9.82
N LEU A 55 -11.15 17.20 -10.84
CA LEU A 55 -9.83 17.74 -11.16
C LEU A 55 -9.43 18.71 -10.04
N VAL A 56 -8.31 18.43 -9.36
CA VAL A 56 -7.79 19.27 -8.27
C VAL A 56 -6.68 20.17 -8.80
N ILE A 57 -5.76 19.61 -9.58
CA ILE A 57 -4.61 20.35 -10.13
C ILE A 57 -4.39 19.90 -11.58
N GLU A 58 -4.30 20.87 -12.48
CA GLU A 58 -3.87 20.68 -13.86
C GLU A 58 -2.34 20.58 -13.91
N ASN A 59 -1.79 19.65 -14.72
CA ASN A 59 -0.35 19.50 -14.95
C ASN A 59 0.51 19.23 -13.70
N THR A 60 0.09 18.29 -12.84
CA THR A 60 0.98 17.81 -11.77
C THR A 60 1.85 16.66 -12.29
N GLN A 61 2.98 17.02 -12.90
CA GLN A 61 4.04 16.07 -13.24
C GLN A 61 4.71 15.61 -11.94
N ILE A 62 4.40 14.40 -11.48
CA ILE A 62 5.16 13.73 -10.41
C ILE A 62 6.17 12.83 -11.11
N GLY A 63 7.45 13.21 -11.03
CA GLY A 63 8.57 12.41 -11.53
C GLY A 63 8.77 11.11 -10.76
#